data_AF-A0A328EHL8-F1
#
_entry.id   AF-A0A328EHL8-F1
#
_cell.length_a   1.000
_cell.length_b   1.000
_cell.length_c   1.000
_cell.angle_alpha   90.00
_cell.angle_beta   90.00
_cell.angle_gamma   90.00
#
_symmetry.space_group_name_H-M   'P 1'
#
loop_
_entity.id
_entity.type
_entity.pdbx_description
1 polymer ?
#
loop_
_entity_poly.entity_id
_entity_poly.type
_entity_poly.pdbx_seq_one_letter_code
_entity_poly.pdbx_strand_id
1 'polypeptide(L)'
;MVTQNLNQYSREDLENVLIVLKDYRNSLKQIGKRSELSHPKHKQAKFFRVEHTAAISQEFLEKFFGEAVKKFFPDAPENTERRFVQNEKIIGGIRIFYGDDMVDLSFQDFAHTL
;
A
#
# COMPACT_ATOMS: atom_id res chain seq x y z
N MET A 1 -14.81 -17.95 -22.88
CA MET A 1 -13.55 -18.29 -22.20
C MET A 1 -12.75 -19.18 -23.14
N VAL A 2 -11.55 -18.75 -23.55
CA VAL A 2 -10.68 -19.57 -24.40
C VAL A 2 -9.94 -20.54 -23.49
N THR A 3 -10.28 -21.82 -23.55
CA THR A 3 -9.52 -22.89 -22.90
C THR A 3 -8.22 -23.10 -23.68
N GLN A 4 -7.15 -22.43 -23.25
CA GLN A 4 -5.82 -22.63 -23.83
C GLN A 4 -5.33 -24.04 -23.48
N ASN A 5 -5.04 -24.84 -24.51
CA ASN A 5 -4.59 -26.22 -24.35
C ASN A 5 -3.07 -26.22 -24.10
N LEU A 6 -2.68 -26.38 -22.84
CA LEU A 6 -1.29 -26.30 -22.38
C LEU A 6 -0.36 -27.35 -23.00
N ASN A 7 -0.92 -28.42 -23.58
CA ASN A 7 -0.15 -29.50 -24.22
C ASN A 7 0.45 -29.11 -25.57
N GLN A 8 0.14 -27.93 -26.11
CA GLN A 8 0.64 -27.45 -27.40
C GLN A 8 1.94 -26.65 -27.28
N TYR A 9 2.33 -26.28 -26.06
CA TYR A 9 3.52 -25.46 -25.81
C TYR A 9 4.67 -26.34 -25.35
N SER A 10 5.88 -26.03 -25.82
CA SER A 10 7.07 -26.71 -25.32
C SER A 10 7.31 -26.33 -23.85
N ARG A 11 8.06 -27.16 -23.14
CA ARG A 11 8.45 -26.86 -21.76
C ARG A 11 9.19 -25.53 -21.66
N GLU A 12 10.05 -25.23 -22.63
CA GLU A 12 10.83 -23.99 -22.69
C GLU A 12 9.92 -22.77 -22.86
N ASP A 13 8.86 -22.88 -23.68
CA ASP A 13 7.88 -21.80 -23.86
C ASP A 13 7.13 -21.51 -22.55
N LEU A 14 6.71 -22.56 -21.84
CA LEU A 14 6.00 -22.43 -20.57
C LEU A 14 6.90 -21.86 -19.46
N GLU A 15 8.18 -22.25 -19.42
CA GLU A 15 9.17 -21.69 -18.49
C GLU A 15 9.40 -20.19 -18.78
N ASN A 16 9.54 -19.80 -20.05
CA ASN A 16 9.68 -18.40 -20.45
C ASN A 16 8.44 -17.57 -20.09
N VAL A 17 7.24 -18.07 -20.34
CA VAL A 17 5.99 -17.40 -19.95
C VAL A 17 5.92 -17.24 -18.42
N LEU A 18 6.31 -18.26 -17.66
CA LEU A 18 6.35 -18.19 -16.21
C LEU A 18 7.32 -17.12 -15.70
N ILE A 19 8.48 -16.97 -16.34
CA ILE A 19 9.46 -15.92 -16.01
C ILE A 19 8.83 -14.54 -16.25
N VAL A 20 8.24 -14.31 -17.44
CA VAL A 20 7.59 -13.03 -17.77
C VAL A 20 6.45 -12.70 -16.80
N LEU A 21 5.65 -13.69 -16.38
CA LEU A 21 4.59 -13.49 -15.40
C LEU A 21 5.12 -13.17 -14.01
N LYS A 22 6.24 -13.78 -13.59
CA LYS A 22 6.91 -13.46 -12.33
C LYS A 22 7.49 -12.05 -12.36
N ASP A 23 8.11 -11.66 -13.46
CA ASP A 23 8.68 -10.33 -13.64
C ASP A 23 7.58 -9.27 -13.65
N TYR A 24 6.50 -9.50 -14.39
CA TYR A 24 5.32 -8.64 -14.37
C TYR A 24 4.73 -8.48 -12.97
N ARG A 25 4.57 -9.58 -12.22
CA ARG A 25 4.12 -9.55 -10.82
C ARG A 25 5.09 -8.77 -9.92
N ASN A 26 6.39 -8.91 -10.12
CA ASN A 26 7.41 -8.20 -9.35
C ASN A 26 7.42 -6.70 -9.69
N SER A 27 7.28 -6.34 -10.97
CA SER A 27 7.15 -4.96 -11.42
C SER A 27 5.87 -4.31 -10.89
N LEU A 28 4.75 -5.03 -10.85
CA LEU A 28 3.51 -4.55 -10.23
C LEU A 28 3.69 -4.24 -8.73
N LYS A 29 4.46 -5.05 -8.00
CA LYS A 29 4.81 -4.78 -6.59
C LYS A 29 5.69 -3.54 -6.40
N GLN A 30 6.49 -3.18 -7.42
CA GLN A 30 7.39 -2.01 -7.39
C GLN A 30 6.73 -0.70 -7.78
N ILE A 31 5.44 -0.69 -8.16
CA ILE A 31 4.72 0.55 -8.50
C ILE A 31 4.67 1.51 -7.30
N GLY A 32 4.76 1.01 -6.07
CA GLY A 32 4.86 1.80 -4.83
C GLY A 32 6.26 2.29 -4.46
N LYS A 33 7.18 2.53 -5.40
CA LYS A 33 8.51 3.16 -5.13
C LYS A 33 8.95 4.21 -6.17
N ARG A 34 8.01 4.73 -6.96
CA ARG A 34 8.32 5.60 -8.11
C ARG A 34 8.60 7.06 -7.75
N SER A 35 8.19 7.56 -6.58
CA SER A 35 8.42 8.97 -6.21
C SER A 35 9.90 9.29 -6.00
N GLU A 36 10.69 8.36 -5.46
CA GLU A 36 12.13 8.53 -5.27
C GLU A 36 12.91 8.64 -6.60
N LEU A 37 12.42 7.99 -7.65
CA LEU A 37 13.05 8.00 -8.98
C LEU A 37 12.83 9.32 -9.73
N SER A 38 11.78 10.07 -9.40
CA SER A 38 11.39 11.25 -10.18
C SER A 38 12.25 12.50 -9.92
N HIS A 39 12.81 12.71 -8.73
CA HIS A 39 13.56 13.96 -8.43
C HIS A 39 14.68 13.77 -7.38
N PRO A 40 15.90 13.32 -7.77
CA PRO A 40 17.01 13.09 -6.82
C PRO A 40 17.51 14.36 -6.09
N LYS A 41 17.19 15.56 -6.59
CA LYS A 41 17.55 16.85 -5.97
C LYS A 41 16.54 17.35 -4.92
N HIS A 42 15.34 16.77 -4.87
CA HIS A 42 14.32 17.09 -3.88
C HIS A 42 13.90 15.81 -3.18
N LYS A 43 14.74 15.31 -2.27
CA LYS A 43 14.29 14.38 -1.23
C LYS A 43 13.28 15.15 -0.37
N GLN A 44 12.01 15.06 -0.73
CA GLN A 44 10.95 15.56 0.14
C GLN A 44 11.06 14.83 1.47
N ALA A 45 11.00 15.57 2.57
CA ALA A 45 10.95 14.97 3.89
C ALA A 45 9.74 14.02 3.91
N LYS A 46 10.00 12.72 4.09
CA LYS A 46 8.93 11.74 4.21
C LYS A 46 8.19 12.02 5.51
N PHE A 47 6.87 12.09 5.44
CA PHE A 47 6.00 12.20 6.59
C PHE A 47 4.96 11.09 6.53
N PHE A 48 4.46 10.70 7.70
CA PHE A 48 3.32 9.81 7.79
C PHE A 48 2.04 10.60 7.54
N ARG A 49 1.20 10.13 6.63
CA ARG A 49 -0.17 10.60 6.49
C ARG A 49 -1.11 9.52 6.98
N VAL A 50 -1.93 9.85 7.97
CA VAL A 50 -2.88 8.92 8.60
C VAL A 50 -4.27 9.40 8.24
N GLU A 51 -4.96 8.66 7.39
CA GLU A 51 -6.36 8.94 7.06
C GLU A 51 -7.30 8.16 7.96
N HIS A 52 -8.30 8.86 8.50
CA HIS A 52 -9.26 8.28 9.42
C HIS A 52 -10.67 8.82 9.20
N THR A 53 -11.66 8.12 9.76
CA THR A 53 -13.06 8.55 9.75
C THR A 53 -13.31 9.63 10.81
N ALA A 54 -14.40 10.39 10.64
CA ALA A 54 -14.81 11.44 11.57
C ALA A 54 -15.09 10.94 13.00
N ALA A 55 -15.44 9.67 13.13
CA ALA A 55 -15.94 9.08 14.37
C ALA A 55 -14.83 8.56 15.31
N ILE A 56 -13.56 8.64 14.93
CA ILE A 56 -12.44 8.07 15.69
C ILE A 56 -11.81 9.11 16.60
N SER A 57 -11.59 8.76 17.87
CA SER A 57 -10.91 9.62 18.83
C SER A 57 -9.41 9.72 18.57
N GLN A 58 -8.83 10.89 18.87
CA GLN A 58 -7.41 11.14 18.67
C GLN A 58 -6.51 10.22 19.52
N GLU A 59 -6.93 9.87 20.73
CA GLU A 59 -6.20 8.92 21.58
C GLU A 59 -6.10 7.53 20.97
N PHE A 60 -7.18 7.06 20.32
CA PHE A 60 -7.18 5.78 19.62
C PHE A 60 -6.26 5.82 18.40
N LEU A 61 -6.31 6.91 17.62
CA LEU A 61 -5.43 7.10 16.46
C LEU A 61 -3.95 7.03 16.84
N GLU A 62 -3.58 7.67 17.95
CA GLU A 62 -2.19 7.71 18.42
C GLU A 62 -1.69 6.32 18.85
N LYS A 63 -2.49 5.58 19.63
CA LYS A 63 -2.16 4.21 20.03
C LYS A 63 -2.04 3.28 18.82
N PHE A 64 -3.04 3.32 17.93
CA PHE A 64 -3.08 2.51 16.74
C PHE A 64 -1.91 2.81 15.81
N PHE A 65 -1.60 4.09 15.59
CA PHE A 65 -0.47 4.53 14.79
C PHE A 65 0.85 3.98 15.34
N GLY A 66 1.08 4.07 16.65
CA GLY A 66 2.30 3.55 17.27
C GLY A 66 2.51 2.05 17.07
N GLU A 67 1.43 1.26 17.18
CA GLU A 67 1.48 -0.18 16.92
C GLU A 67 1.66 -0.51 15.43
N ALA A 68 0.92 0.20 14.57
CA ALA A 68 0.95 -0.03 13.13
C ALA A 68 2.30 0.34 12.51
N VAL A 69 2.93 1.44 12.93
CA VAL A 69 4.26 1.84 12.45
C VAL A 69 5.31 0.81 12.81
N LYS A 70 5.36 0.35 14.06
CA LYS A 70 6.31 -0.69 14.49
C LYS A 70 6.15 -1.99 13.71
N LYS A 71 4.92 -2.33 13.34
CA LYS A 71 4.61 -3.59 12.66
C LYS A 71 4.84 -3.54 11.14
N PHE A 72 4.39 -2.47 10.50
CA PHE A 72 4.34 -2.39 9.04
C PHE A 72 5.41 -1.47 8.43
N PHE A 73 6.02 -0.59 9.23
CA PHE A 73 7.05 0.35 8.79
C PHE A 73 8.28 0.31 9.72
N PRO A 74 8.94 -0.85 9.91
CA PRO A 74 10.04 -1.00 10.86
C PRO A 74 11.27 -0.13 10.52
N ASP A 75 11.45 0.22 9.25
CA ASP A 75 12.57 1.03 8.77
C ASP A 75 12.31 2.55 8.85
N ALA A 76 11.12 2.96 9.29
CA ALA A 76 10.78 4.37 9.37
C ALA A 76 11.44 5.03 10.61
N PRO A 77 12.02 6.25 10.48
CA PRO A 77 12.58 6.97 11.62
C PRO A 77 11.51 7.25 12.69
N GLU A 78 11.85 7.02 13.96
CA GLU A 78 10.91 7.21 15.09
C GLU A 78 10.31 8.62 15.17
N ASN A 79 11.08 9.64 14.77
CA ASN A 79 10.69 11.06 14.82
C ASN A 79 10.15 11.60 13.49
N THR A 80 9.64 10.73 12.61
CA THR A 80 9.02 11.15 11.37
C THR A 80 7.74 11.96 11.67
N GLU A 81 7.60 13.14 11.05
CA GLU A 81 6.38 13.96 11.15
C GLU A 81 5.15 13.14 10.74
N ARG A 82 4.03 13.29 11.47
CA ARG A 82 2.76 12.63 11.14
C ARG A 82 1.62 13.64 11.01
N ARG A 83 0.75 13.42 10.03
CA ARG A 83 -0.41 14.26 9.73
C ARG A 83 -1.67 13.42 9.71
N PHE A 84 -2.60 13.73 10.61
CA PHE A 84 -3.93 13.14 10.63
C PHE A 84 -4.83 13.90 9.67
N VAL A 85 -5.46 13.18 8.75
CA VAL A 85 -6.35 13.75 7.73
C VAL A 85 -7.67 13.01 7.81
N GLN A 86 -8.75 13.74 8.05
CA GLN A 86 -10.08 13.16 8.00
C GLN A 86 -10.45 12.84 6.55
N ASN A 87 -10.93 11.62 6.30
CA ASN A 87 -11.39 11.19 4.99
C ASN A 87 -12.80 10.58 5.09
N GLU A 88 -13.79 11.30 4.56
CA GLU A 88 -15.21 10.93 4.59
C GLU A 88 -15.54 9.71 3.71
N LYS A 89 -14.63 9.32 2.82
CA LYS A 89 -14.79 8.12 1.97
C LYS A 89 -14.48 6.82 2.71
N ILE A 90 -13.98 6.91 3.94
CA ILE A 90 -13.70 5.76 4.78
C ILE A 90 -14.89 5.58 5.72
N ILE A 91 -15.46 4.38 5.75
CA ILE A 91 -16.64 4.05 6.58
C ILE A 91 -16.19 3.56 7.95
N GLY A 92 -15.07 2.86 8.00
CA GLY A 92 -14.40 2.45 9.23
C GLY A 92 -12.92 2.15 9.01
N GLY A 93 -12.15 2.14 10.08
CA GLY A 93 -10.71 1.85 10.04
C GLY A 93 -9.83 3.05 9.66
N ILE A 94 -8.57 2.78 9.34
CA ILE A 94 -7.49 3.77 9.20
C ILE A 94 -6.59 3.40 8.02
N ARG A 95 -6.15 4.40 7.24
CA ARG A 95 -5.09 4.25 6.24
C ARG A 95 -3.84 4.97 6.68
N ILE A 96 -2.68 4.37 6.49
CA ILE A 96 -1.39 4.96 6.83
C ILE A 96 -0.52 4.96 5.57
N PHE A 97 -0.02 6.13 5.22
CA PHE A 97 0.87 6.35 4.10
C PHE A 97 2.23 6.81 4.61
N TYR A 98 3.31 6.30 4.02
CA TYR A 98 4.68 6.71 4.27
C TYR A 98 5.47 6.76 2.94
N GLY A 99 5.64 7.96 2.38
CA GLY A 99 6.14 8.09 1.01
C GLY A 99 5.20 7.40 0.03
N ASP A 100 5.67 6.36 -0.65
CA ASP A 100 4.88 5.56 -1.59
C ASP A 100 4.29 4.29 -0.95
N ASP A 101 4.73 3.94 0.26
CA ASP A 101 4.22 2.77 0.96
C ASP A 101 2.88 3.12 1.62
N MET A 102 1.91 2.21 1.51
CA MET A 102 0.58 2.38 2.09
C MET A 102 0.15 1.10 2.80
N VAL A 103 -0.43 1.28 3.98
CA VAL A 103 -1.15 0.24 4.72
C VAL A 103 -2.61 0.66 4.82
N ASP A 104 -3.48 -0.13 4.22
CA ASP A 104 -4.92 0.07 4.27
C ASP A 104 -5.55 -0.93 5.25
N LEU A 105 -6.00 -0.41 6.39
CA LEU A 105 -6.77 -1.15 7.40
C LEU A 105 -8.19 -0.58 7.48
N SER A 106 -8.63 0.05 6.39
CA SER A 106 -9.92 0.69 6.28
C SER A 106 -10.91 -0.16 5.50
N PHE A 107 -12.17 0.03 5.83
CA PHE A 107 -13.29 -0.66 5.21
C PHE A 107 -14.00 0.32 4.27
N GLN A 108 -13.98 0.00 2.98
CA GLN A 108 -14.74 0.72 1.94
C GLN A 108 -15.93 -0.09 1.42
N ASP A 109 -15.80 -1.42 1.35
CA ASP A 109 -16.77 -2.30 0.67
C ASP A 109 -18.08 -2.53 1.44
N PHE A 110 -18.22 -2.04 2.67
CA PHE A 110 -19.47 -2.16 3.45
C PHE A 110 -20.45 -0.99 3.21
N ALA A 111 -20.11 -0.03 2.35
CA ALA A 111 -20.97 1.12 2.00
C ALA A 111 -22.33 0.71 1.46
N HIS A 112 -22.38 -0.43 0.76
CA HIS A 112 -23.57 -0.90 0.05
C HIS A 112 -24.43 -1.87 0.87
N THR A 113 -24.06 -2.14 2.13
CA THR A 113 -24.73 -3.12 3.00
C THR A 113 -25.34 -2.53 4.27
N LEU A 114 -25.24 -1.21 4.48
CA LEU A 114 -25.86 -0.48 5.59
C LEU A 114 -27.00 0.41 5.10
#